data_AF-A0A955NRZ6-F1
#
_entry.id   AF-A0A955NRZ6-F1
#
_cell.length_a   1.000
_cell.length_b   1.000
_cell.length_c   1.000
_cell.angle_alpha   90.00
_cell.angle_beta   90.00
_cell.angle_gamma   90.00
#
_symmetry.space_group_name_H-M   'P 1'
#
loop_
_entity.id
_entity.type
_entity.pdbx_description
1 polymer ?
#
loop_
_entity_poly.entity_id
_entity_poly.type
_entity_poly.pdbx_seq_one_letter_code
_entity_poly.pdbx_strand_id
1 'polypeptide(L)'
;MKFQTMLMITSILFSTLRPVLAAELLGPGFTYQGRYEVGEVPLDGTVDLYFSLWDAPTGGNRIGEVQQRPGVAIVDGTFNTIVNSEEEFGPDAFIGESRWLEIWVCDTPGCTTPEVLTPRQPIMSTPYSAWARSAPWSGLGGVPEV
;
A
#
# COMPACT_ATOMS: atom_id res chain seq x y z
N MET A 1 43.98 15.64 64.44
CA MET A 1 43.93 14.88 63.17
C MET A 1 42.59 14.14 63.17
N LYS A 2 41.45 14.65 62.67
CA LYS A 2 41.04 15.10 61.31
C LYS A 2 41.44 14.06 60.23
N PHE A 3 40.58 13.52 59.36
CA PHE A 3 39.14 13.63 59.11
C PHE A 3 38.72 12.39 58.31
N GLN A 4 37.45 12.06 58.40
CA GLN A 4 36.78 10.83 57.99
C GLN A 4 36.46 10.78 56.49
N THR A 5 36.39 9.57 55.95
CA THR A 5 36.08 9.13 54.58
C THR A 5 34.85 9.79 53.95
N MET A 6 34.92 10.23 52.68
CA MET A 6 33.74 10.25 51.79
C MET A 6 34.11 10.28 50.30
N LEU A 7 33.87 9.17 49.62
CA LEU A 7 33.90 9.00 48.18
C LEU A 7 32.60 9.63 47.60
N MET A 8 32.68 10.68 46.79
CA MET A 8 31.51 11.19 46.05
C MET A 8 31.53 10.64 44.63
N ILE A 9 30.72 9.60 44.41
CA ILE A 9 30.28 9.18 43.07
C ILE A 9 28.99 9.95 42.79
N THR A 10 29.06 11.05 42.06
CA THR A 10 27.87 11.71 41.52
C THR A 10 27.60 11.15 40.13
N SER A 11 26.68 10.19 40.09
CA SER A 11 26.15 9.57 38.88
C SER A 11 25.46 10.63 38.00
N ILE A 12 25.94 10.84 36.77
CA ILE A 12 25.23 11.65 35.78
C ILE A 12 24.09 10.78 35.24
N LEU A 13 22.87 11.04 35.68
CA LEU A 13 21.67 10.42 35.13
C LEU A 13 21.38 11.04 33.74
N PHE A 14 22.01 10.50 32.70
CA PHE A 14 21.65 10.80 31.31
C PHE A 14 20.27 10.19 31.04
N SER A 15 19.21 10.97 31.27
CA SER A 15 17.86 10.63 30.85
C SER A 15 17.81 10.73 29.32
N THR A 16 17.93 9.60 28.64
CA THR A 16 17.74 9.53 27.19
C THR A 16 16.27 9.82 26.91
N LEU A 17 15.96 10.99 26.37
CA LEU A 17 14.68 11.23 25.72
C LEU A 17 14.58 10.23 24.56
N ARG A 18 13.83 9.16 24.74
CA ARG A 18 13.53 8.24 23.65
C ARG A 18 12.49 8.92 22.77
N PRO A 19 12.77 9.22 21.49
CA PRO A 19 11.71 9.64 20.60
C PRO A 19 10.70 8.49 20.55
N VAL A 20 9.46 8.76 20.95
CA VAL A 20 8.33 7.90 20.63
C VAL A 20 8.12 8.09 19.13
N LEU A 21 8.52 7.11 18.32
CA LEU A 21 8.04 7.06 16.95
C LEU A 21 6.53 6.82 17.05
N ALA A 22 5.75 7.81 16.62
CA ALA A 22 4.33 7.61 16.41
C ALA A 22 4.17 6.54 15.34
N ALA A 23 3.39 5.49 15.63
CA ALA A 23 2.99 4.54 14.61
C ALA A 23 2.04 5.26 13.65
N GLU A 24 2.48 5.50 12.42
CA GLU A 24 1.63 6.05 11.38
C GLU A 24 0.53 5.04 11.06
N LEU A 25 -0.71 5.51 10.94
CA LEU A 25 -1.80 4.68 10.46
C LEU A 25 -1.45 4.27 9.02
N LEU A 26 -1.19 2.98 8.80
CA LEU A 26 -1.04 2.44 7.45
C LEU A 26 -2.34 2.75 6.68
N GLY A 27 -2.22 3.57 5.64
CA GLY A 27 -3.32 3.89 4.74
C GLY A 27 -3.81 2.66 3.96
N PRO A 28 -4.92 2.78 3.22
CA PRO A 28 -5.54 1.66 2.50
C PRO A 28 -4.78 1.26 1.22
N GLY A 29 -3.65 1.91 0.96
CA GLY A 29 -2.84 1.68 -0.23
C GLY A 29 -1.97 0.43 -0.13
N PHE A 30 -1.69 -0.16 -1.28
CA PHE A 30 -0.80 -1.30 -1.42
C PHE A 30 0.16 -1.11 -2.59
N THR A 31 1.31 -1.75 -2.50
CA THR A 31 2.31 -1.77 -3.56
C THR A 31 1.87 -2.73 -4.65
N TYR A 32 1.86 -2.25 -5.89
CA TYR A 32 1.58 -3.04 -7.09
C TYR A 32 2.79 -3.03 -8.01
N GLN A 33 3.30 -4.22 -8.30
CA GLN A 33 4.35 -4.45 -9.27
C GLN A 33 3.76 -5.08 -10.52
N GLY A 34 4.05 -4.49 -11.68
CA GLY A 34 3.58 -4.98 -12.97
C GLY A 34 4.68 -4.95 -14.01
N ARG A 35 4.36 -5.50 -15.19
CA ARG A 35 5.25 -5.54 -16.35
C ARG A 35 4.51 -5.02 -17.59
N TYR A 36 5.21 -4.25 -18.40
CA TYR A 36 4.73 -3.73 -19.67
C TYR A 36 5.81 -3.87 -20.74
N GLU A 37 5.40 -4.35 -21.91
CA GLU A 37 6.25 -4.56 -23.08
C GLU A 37 5.50 -4.05 -24.32
N VAL A 38 6.24 -3.50 -25.28
CA VAL A 38 5.70 -3.09 -26.58
C VAL A 38 6.21 -4.07 -27.62
N GLY A 39 5.32 -4.92 -28.14
CA GLY A 39 5.70 -5.92 -29.16
C GLY A 39 6.81 -6.86 -28.72
N GLU A 40 6.71 -7.40 -27.50
CA GLU A 40 7.70 -8.29 -26.86
C GLU A 40 9.04 -7.64 -26.48
N VAL A 41 9.17 -6.32 -26.65
CA VAL A 41 10.34 -5.56 -26.19
C VAL A 41 10.01 -4.92 -24.84
N PRO A 42 10.81 -5.18 -23.80
CA PRO A 42 10.68 -4.47 -22.53
C PRO A 42 10.82 -2.96 -22.75
N LEU A 43 9.89 -2.19 -22.21
CA LEU A 43 9.98 -0.74 -22.27
C LEU A 43 10.95 -0.23 -21.19
N ASP A 44 11.82 0.70 -21.56
CA ASP A 44 12.54 1.55 -20.62
C ASP A 44 12.08 2.99 -20.82
N GLY A 45 11.49 3.59 -19.79
CA GLY A 45 10.94 4.94 -19.91
C GLY A 45 9.97 5.32 -18.80
N THR A 46 9.08 6.25 -19.11
CA THR A 46 8.07 6.75 -18.18
C THR A 46 6.71 6.70 -18.86
N VAL A 47 5.70 6.22 -18.13
CA VAL A 47 4.33 6.09 -18.64
C VAL A 47 3.32 6.62 -17.62
N ASP A 48 2.13 7.00 -18.08
CA ASP A 48 1.00 7.21 -17.19
C ASP A 48 0.24 5.89 -17.05
N LEU A 49 0.02 5.45 -15.80
CA LEU A 49 -0.75 4.26 -15.49
C LEU A 49 -2.12 4.63 -14.96
N TYR A 50 -3.12 3.85 -15.34
CA TYR A 50 -4.47 3.95 -14.79
C TYR A 50 -4.87 2.62 -14.16
N PHE A 51 -5.55 2.68 -13.02
CA PHE A 51 -6.00 1.50 -12.29
C PHE A 51 -7.48 1.59 -11.99
N SER A 52 -8.18 0.47 -12.12
CA SER A 52 -9.56 0.35 -11.65
C SER A 52 -9.83 -1.04 -11.08
N LEU A 53 -10.77 -1.10 -10.13
CA LEU A 53 -11.16 -2.32 -9.45
C LEU A 53 -12.48 -2.83 -10.01
N TRP A 54 -12.60 -4.14 -10.19
CA TRP A 54 -13.77 -4.80 -10.76
C TRP A 54 -14.20 -6.02 -9.95
N ASP A 55 -15.50 -6.34 -10.02
CA ASP A 55 -16.13 -7.51 -9.39
C ASP A 55 -16.08 -8.80 -10.25
N ALA A 56 -15.53 -8.72 -11.47
CA ALA A 56 -15.42 -9.85 -12.39
C ALA A 56 -14.13 -9.80 -13.24
N PRO A 57 -13.61 -10.96 -13.68
CA PRO A 57 -12.40 -11.04 -14.53
C PRO A 57 -12.60 -10.43 -15.93
N THR A 58 -13.84 -10.42 -16.42
CA THR A 58 -14.26 -9.82 -17.70
C THR A 58 -15.67 -9.25 -17.53
N GLY A 59 -15.93 -8.05 -18.04
CA GLY A 59 -17.21 -7.37 -17.82
C GLY A 59 -17.38 -6.91 -16.36
N GLY A 60 -18.54 -7.17 -15.75
CA GLY A 60 -18.80 -6.83 -14.36
C GLY A 60 -19.01 -5.34 -14.10
N ASN A 61 -19.02 -4.96 -12.82
CA ASN A 61 -19.13 -3.59 -12.35
C ASN A 61 -17.79 -3.07 -11.82
N ARG A 62 -17.49 -1.81 -12.13
CA ARG A 62 -16.35 -1.10 -11.54
C ARG A 62 -16.68 -0.71 -10.10
N ILE A 63 -15.70 -0.87 -9.21
CA ILE A 63 -15.77 -0.51 -7.80
C ILE A 63 -14.88 0.72 -7.58
N GLY A 64 -15.49 1.79 -7.09
CA GLY A 64 -14.82 3.07 -6.83
C GLY A 64 -14.35 3.81 -8.09
N GLU A 65 -13.41 4.72 -7.88
CA GLU A 65 -12.90 5.62 -8.91
C GLU A 65 -11.67 5.04 -9.63
N VAL A 66 -11.44 5.54 -10.84
CA VAL A 66 -10.22 5.23 -11.59
C VAL A 66 -9.06 6.04 -11.03
N GLN A 67 -7.96 5.38 -10.70
CA GLN A 67 -6.77 6.02 -10.18
C GLN A 67 -5.82 6.33 -11.32
N GLN A 68 -5.32 7.56 -11.37
CA GLN A 68 -4.24 7.94 -12.27
C GLN A 68 -2.91 7.97 -11.51
N ARG A 69 -1.88 7.38 -12.11
CA ARG A 69 -0.49 7.40 -11.65
C ARG A 69 0.36 7.94 -12.80
N PRO A 70 0.49 9.27 -12.92
CA PRO A 70 1.27 9.86 -13.97
C PRO A 70 2.76 9.67 -13.71
N GLY A 71 3.55 9.58 -14.78
CA GLY A 71 5.01 9.65 -14.65
C GLY A 71 5.66 8.42 -13.99
N VAL A 72 5.06 7.23 -14.09
CA VAL A 72 5.62 5.99 -13.51
C VAL A 72 6.79 5.50 -14.35
N ALA A 73 7.94 5.34 -13.71
CA ALA A 73 9.13 4.79 -14.36
C ALA A 73 8.97 3.28 -14.61
N ILE A 74 9.34 2.87 -15.81
CA ILE A 74 9.48 1.47 -16.23
C ILE A 74 10.97 1.23 -16.49
N VAL A 75 11.50 0.17 -15.87
CA VAL A 75 12.89 -0.28 -16.04
C VAL A 75 12.86 -1.77 -16.36
N ASP A 76 13.49 -2.17 -17.47
CA ASP A 76 13.46 -3.54 -18.01
C ASP A 76 12.02 -4.09 -18.12
N GLY A 77 11.10 -3.23 -18.56
CA GLY A 77 9.67 -3.53 -18.66
C GLY A 77 8.93 -3.61 -17.33
N THR A 78 9.58 -3.46 -16.18
CA THR A 78 8.96 -3.60 -14.86
C THR A 78 8.66 -2.24 -14.24
N PHE A 79 7.51 -2.11 -13.57
CA PHE A 79 7.17 -0.93 -12.78
C PHE A 79 6.69 -1.32 -11.39
N ASN A 80 6.79 -0.36 -10.46
CA ASN A 80 6.26 -0.45 -9.11
C ASN A 80 5.58 0.86 -8.74
N THR A 81 4.34 0.80 -8.26
CA THR A 81 3.57 1.96 -7.82
C THR A 81 2.68 1.64 -6.63
N ILE A 82 2.24 2.66 -5.90
CA ILE A 82 1.22 2.52 -4.87
C ILE A 82 -0.15 2.68 -5.52
N VAL A 83 -1.05 1.75 -5.22
CA VAL A 83 -2.46 1.75 -5.63
C VAL A 83 -3.31 1.93 -4.38
N ASN A 84 -4.43 2.64 -4.49
CA ASN A 84 -5.42 2.88 -3.44
C ASN A 84 -4.89 3.70 -2.24
N SER A 85 -3.91 4.59 -2.44
CA SER A 85 -3.29 5.37 -1.37
C SER A 85 -4.24 6.33 -0.68
N GLU A 86 -5.28 6.79 -1.39
CA GLU A 86 -6.27 7.76 -0.92
C GLU A 86 -7.65 7.14 -0.77
N GLU A 87 -7.72 5.81 -0.63
CA GLU A 87 -8.99 5.06 -0.54
C GLU A 87 -9.87 5.19 -1.79
N GLU A 88 -9.27 5.36 -2.97
CA GLU A 88 -9.98 5.64 -4.21
C GLU A 88 -10.95 4.52 -4.64
N PHE A 89 -10.71 3.28 -4.22
CA PHE A 89 -11.65 2.17 -4.46
C PHE A 89 -12.85 2.18 -3.50
N GLY A 90 -12.79 2.99 -2.45
CA GLY A 90 -13.81 3.09 -1.41
C GLY A 90 -13.70 2.05 -0.29
N PRO A 91 -14.47 2.24 0.80
CA PRO A 91 -14.35 1.45 2.02
C PRO A 91 -14.76 -0.02 1.85
N ASP A 92 -15.65 -0.30 0.89
CA ASP A 92 -16.19 -1.64 0.64
C ASP A 92 -15.40 -2.41 -0.45
N ALA A 93 -14.28 -1.85 -0.93
CA ALA A 93 -13.47 -2.45 -1.98
C ALA A 93 -12.95 -3.84 -1.62
N PHE A 94 -12.62 -4.07 -0.34
CA PHE A 94 -11.92 -5.28 0.11
C PHE A 94 -12.63 -5.99 1.28
N ILE A 95 -13.91 -6.27 1.11
CA ILE A 95 -14.78 -6.93 2.12
C ILE A 95 -14.77 -8.47 2.07
N GLY A 96 -13.76 -9.08 1.44
CA GLY A 96 -13.61 -10.54 1.32
C GLY A 96 -14.20 -11.15 0.05
N GLU A 97 -14.72 -10.33 -0.87
CA GLU A 97 -15.11 -10.76 -2.20
C GLU A 97 -13.91 -10.79 -3.16
N SER A 98 -14.04 -11.55 -4.25
CA SER A 98 -13.03 -11.56 -5.31
C SER A 98 -13.01 -10.22 -6.04
N ARG A 99 -11.80 -9.74 -6.34
CA ARG A 99 -11.57 -8.46 -7.02
C ARG A 99 -10.55 -8.62 -8.13
N TRP A 100 -10.71 -7.83 -9.18
CA TRP A 100 -9.82 -7.82 -10.34
C TRP A 100 -9.36 -6.40 -10.63
N LEU A 101 -8.05 -6.24 -10.80
CA LEU A 101 -7.41 -5.00 -11.18
C LEU A 101 -7.31 -4.93 -12.71
N GLU A 102 -7.92 -3.92 -13.29
CA GLU A 102 -7.71 -3.54 -14.68
C GLU A 102 -6.70 -2.40 -14.73
N ILE A 103 -5.78 -2.49 -15.69
CA ILE A 103 -4.65 -1.60 -15.81
C ILE A 103 -4.63 -1.08 -17.24
N TRP A 104 -4.48 0.24 -17.36
CA TRP A 104 -4.20 0.85 -18.65
C TRP A 104 -2.84 1.54 -18.63
N VAL A 105 -2.16 1.44 -19.76
CA VAL A 105 -0.85 2.06 -19.96
C VAL A 105 -0.97 3.11 -21.05
N CYS A 106 -0.46 4.29 -20.72
CA CYS A 106 -0.37 5.42 -21.61
C CYS A 106 1.11 5.71 -21.78
N ASP A 107 1.68 5.22 -22.88
CA ASP A 107 3.12 5.27 -23.20
C ASP A 107 3.61 6.70 -23.50
N THR A 108 2.68 7.61 -23.75
CA THR A 108 2.89 9.02 -24.02
C THR A 108 2.07 9.84 -23.03
N PRO A 109 2.65 10.83 -22.33
CA PRO A 109 1.91 11.63 -21.37
C PRO A 109 0.65 12.25 -21.97
N GLY A 110 -0.50 11.99 -21.35
CA GLY A 110 -1.80 12.50 -21.82
C GLY A 110 -2.34 11.87 -23.12
N CYS A 111 -1.91 10.64 -23.45
CA CYS A 111 -2.49 9.89 -24.57
C CYS A 111 -4.02 9.81 -24.49
N THR A 112 -4.67 9.77 -25.66
CA THR A 112 -6.14 9.71 -25.77
C THR A 112 -6.66 8.27 -25.86
N THR A 113 -5.78 7.30 -26.14
CA THR A 113 -6.12 5.88 -26.30
C THR A 113 -5.13 5.02 -25.53
N PRO A 114 -5.33 4.82 -24.22
CA PRO A 114 -4.43 4.00 -23.43
C PRO A 114 -4.62 2.50 -23.72
N GLU A 115 -3.54 1.73 -23.68
CA GLU A 115 -3.55 0.27 -23.90
C GLU A 115 -4.04 -0.46 -22.65
N VAL A 116 -4.99 -1.38 -22.81
CA VAL A 116 -5.49 -2.21 -21.70
C VAL A 116 -4.59 -3.43 -21.52
N LEU A 117 -4.01 -3.62 -20.33
CA LEU A 117 -3.28 -4.83 -20.00
C LEU A 117 -4.28 -5.94 -19.69
N THR A 118 -4.37 -6.92 -20.59
CA THR A 118 -5.29 -8.06 -20.45
C THR A 118 -4.52 -9.37 -20.19
N PRO A 119 -5.08 -10.30 -19.41
CA PRO A 119 -6.35 -10.22 -18.67
C PRO A 119 -6.24 -9.38 -17.39
N ARG A 120 -7.39 -9.00 -16.80
CA ARG A 120 -7.42 -8.34 -15.49
C ARG A 120 -6.76 -9.22 -14.43
N GLN A 121 -6.01 -8.58 -13.54
CA GLN A 121 -5.21 -9.28 -12.54
C GLN A 121 -6.05 -9.52 -11.27
N PRO A 122 -6.23 -10.77 -10.82
CA PRO A 122 -6.95 -11.02 -9.58
C PRO A 122 -6.19 -10.41 -8.40
N ILE A 123 -6.85 -9.57 -7.60
CA ILE A 123 -6.32 -9.15 -6.31
C ILE A 123 -6.63 -10.26 -5.32
N MET A 124 -5.61 -11.08 -5.06
CA MET A 124 -5.67 -12.08 -4.01
C MET A 124 -5.47 -11.41 -2.66
N SER A 125 -6.19 -11.88 -1.65
CA SER A 125 -6.04 -11.41 -0.28
C SER A 125 -4.67 -11.79 0.27
N THR A 126 -3.81 -10.80 0.56
CA THR A 126 -2.65 -10.98 1.46
C THR A 126 -2.25 -9.67 2.15
N PRO A 127 -2.08 -9.63 3.49
CA PRO A 127 -2.84 -10.29 4.54
C PRO A 127 -3.74 -9.29 5.30
N TYR A 128 -4.95 -9.72 5.59
CA TYR A 128 -5.86 -9.15 6.58
C TYR A 128 -5.13 -8.82 7.91
N SER A 129 -4.75 -7.57 8.12
CA SER A 129 -4.47 -7.02 9.46
C SER A 129 -5.36 -5.82 9.78
N ALA A 130 -6.00 -5.20 8.77
CA ALA A 130 -6.98 -4.14 8.98
C ALA A 130 -8.31 -4.67 9.53
N TRP A 131 -8.83 -5.79 8.99
CA TRP A 131 -10.08 -6.37 9.49
C TRP A 131 -9.97 -7.00 10.88
N ALA A 132 -8.77 -7.38 11.32
CA ALA A 132 -8.57 -7.82 12.70
C ALA A 132 -8.95 -6.74 13.73
N ARG A 133 -8.93 -5.45 13.36
CA ARG A 133 -9.41 -4.36 14.21
C ARG A 133 -10.93 -4.22 14.26
N SER A 134 -11.64 -4.60 13.20
CA SER A 134 -13.11 -4.47 13.11
C SER A 134 -13.86 -5.79 13.35
N ALA A 135 -13.15 -6.91 13.47
CA ALA A 135 -13.74 -8.18 13.85
C ALA A 135 -14.47 -8.03 15.20
N PRO A 136 -15.72 -8.53 15.36
CA PRO A 136 -16.42 -8.48 16.63
C PRO A 136 -15.66 -9.25 17.70
N TRP A 137 -15.51 -8.65 18.89
CA TRP A 137 -14.80 -9.29 20.01
C TRP A 137 -15.67 -10.31 20.75
N SER A 138 -16.91 -10.48 20.33
CA SER A 138 -17.86 -11.44 20.91
C SER A 138 -17.30 -12.85 20.84
N GLY A 139 -17.04 -13.45 22.01
CA GLY A 139 -16.56 -14.83 22.15
C GLY A 139 -15.04 -15.01 22.23
N LEU A 140 -14.25 -13.93 22.22
CA LEU A 140 -12.80 -13.99 22.42
C LEU A 140 -12.44 -13.75 23.89
N GLY A 141 -11.55 -14.58 24.46
CA GLY A 141 -11.02 -14.42 25.82
C GLY A 141 -9.59 -13.85 25.83
N GLY A 142 -9.19 -13.22 26.95
CA GLY A 142 -7.81 -12.69 27.11
C GLY A 142 -7.55 -11.35 26.41
N VAL A 143 -8.61 -10.60 26.16
CA VAL A 143 -8.59 -9.31 25.50
C VAL A 143 -7.96 -8.21 26.39
N PRO A 144 -7.07 -7.33 25.88
CA PRO A 144 -6.54 -6.19 26.65
C PRO A 144 -7.66 -5.20 27.00
N GLU A 145 -7.75 -4.80 28.27
CA GLU A 145 -8.59 -3.66 28.66
C GLU A 145 -7.95 -2.36 28.13
N VAL A 146 -8.77 -1.49 27.54
CA VAL A 146 -8.35 -0.15 27.06
C VAL A 146 -8.20 0.84 28.20
#